data_AF-H2XR13-F1
#
_entry.id   AF-H2XR13-F1
#
_cell.length_a   1.000
_cell.length_b   1.000
_cell.length_c   1.000
_cell.angle_alpha   90.00
_cell.angle_beta   90.00
_cell.angle_gamma   90.00
#
_symmetry.space_group_name_H-M   'P 1'
#
loop_
_entity.id
_entity.type
_entity.pdbx_description
1 polymer ?
#
loop_
_entity_poly.entity_id
_entity_poly.type
_entity_poly.pdbx_seq_one_letter_code
_entity_poly.pdbx_strand_id
1 'polypeptide(L)'
;MGKQAMGTIGYNQQQRIDTLMYLLVYPQAPLVKSRTIELINFEKLPAGQNAIIAVMSYSGYDIEDALVLNRASVDRGYGRCLVYRNQKCILKRYANQTFDKVMGPALNAETREPIWRHQGLDADGIIMPGVKVES
;
A
#
# COMPACT_ATOMS: atom_id res chain seq x y z
N MET A 1 6.84 -12.77 15.42
CA MET A 1 6.66 -12.10 14.10
C MET A 1 5.22 -11.76 13.72
N GLY A 2 4.17 -12.33 14.36
CA GLY A 2 2.77 -12.09 13.94
C GLY A 2 2.24 -10.64 14.00
N LYS A 3 2.87 -9.74 14.77
CA LYS A 3 2.48 -8.32 14.84
C LYS A 3 2.84 -7.51 13.59
N GLN A 4 3.77 -8.02 12.78
CA GLN A 4 4.26 -7.36 11.56
C GLN A 4 3.64 -7.96 10.29
N ALA A 5 2.82 -9.01 10.43
CA ALA A 5 2.17 -9.65 9.29
C ALA A 5 1.21 -8.67 8.60
N MET A 6 1.21 -8.69 7.27
CA MET A 6 0.30 -7.90 6.46
C MET A 6 -1.09 -8.53 6.46
N GLY A 7 -2.13 -7.71 6.46
CA GLY A 7 -3.49 -8.21 6.57
C GLY A 7 -4.52 -7.13 6.30
N THR A 8 -5.65 -7.22 7.01
CA THR A 8 -6.69 -6.20 7.01
C THR A 8 -6.62 -5.47 8.35
N ILE A 9 -6.57 -4.14 8.33
CA ILE A 9 -6.50 -3.36 9.58
C ILE A 9 -7.87 -3.33 10.26
N GLY A 10 -8.92 -3.12 9.49
CA GLY A 10 -10.30 -3.00 9.97
C GLY A 10 -11.25 -2.55 8.86
N TYR A 11 -12.54 -2.45 9.17
CA TYR A 11 -13.55 -2.15 8.17
C TYR A 11 -13.45 -0.73 7.60
N ASN A 12 -12.95 0.23 8.37
CA ASN A 12 -12.80 1.63 7.96
C ASN A 12 -11.47 1.92 7.23
N GLN A 13 -10.69 0.90 6.86
CA GLN A 13 -9.35 1.09 6.29
C GLN A 13 -9.34 1.89 4.96
N GLN A 14 -10.44 1.90 4.20
CA GLN A 14 -10.55 2.70 2.97
C GLN A 14 -10.88 4.18 3.23
N GLN A 15 -11.49 4.49 4.37
CA GLN A 15 -11.85 5.86 4.77
C GLN A 15 -10.76 6.50 5.64
N ARG A 16 -9.77 5.73 6.07
CA ARG A 16 -8.71 6.15 6.99
C ARG A 16 -7.44 6.49 6.21
N ILE A 17 -6.79 7.60 6.60
CA ILE A 17 -5.52 8.04 6.01
C ILE A 17 -4.41 8.00 7.07
N ASP A 18 -3.62 6.94 7.06
CA ASP A 18 -2.44 6.77 7.93
C ASP A 18 -1.13 7.07 7.16
N THR A 19 -0.03 7.27 7.89
CA THR A 19 1.30 7.54 7.31
C THR A 19 1.78 6.41 6.40
N LEU A 20 1.63 5.17 6.86
CA LEU A 20 2.02 3.96 6.15
C LEU A 20 1.02 2.86 6.52
N MET A 21 0.46 2.20 5.51
CA MET A 21 -0.49 1.11 5.71
C MET A 21 -0.19 -0.03 4.74
N TYR A 22 -0.14 -1.24 5.28
CA TYR A 22 0.15 -2.48 4.58
C TYR A 22 -1.10 -3.36 4.56
N LEU A 23 -1.71 -3.50 3.40
CA LEU A 23 -2.90 -4.33 3.22
C LEU A 23 -2.61 -5.53 2.32
N LEU A 24 -3.30 -6.62 2.57
CA LEU A 24 -3.28 -7.80 1.72
C LEU A 24 -4.54 -7.83 0.85
N VAL A 25 -4.41 -8.12 -0.45
CA VAL A 25 -5.54 -8.03 -1.39
C VAL A 25 -6.54 -9.18 -1.18
N TYR A 26 -6.03 -10.40 -0.98
CA TYR A 26 -6.84 -11.60 -0.79
C TYR A 26 -6.52 -12.31 0.53
N PRO A 27 -6.81 -11.71 1.70
CA PRO A 27 -6.55 -12.35 2.99
C PRO A 27 -7.48 -13.56 3.18
N GLN A 28 -6.99 -14.61 3.84
CA GLN A 28 -7.75 -15.85 4.07
C GLN A 28 -7.80 -16.19 5.56
N ALA A 29 -8.95 -16.68 6.02
CA ALA A 29 -9.08 -17.18 7.37
C ALA A 29 -8.17 -18.43 7.57
N PRO A 30 -7.52 -18.57 8.74
CA PRO A 30 -6.66 -19.71 9.01
C PRO A 30 -7.48 -21.01 9.07
N LEU A 31 -7.02 -22.05 8.36
CA LEU A 31 -7.69 -23.37 8.37
C LEU A 31 -7.60 -24.06 9.74
N VAL A 32 -6.44 -23.92 10.41
CA VAL A 32 -6.23 -24.42 11.77
C VAL A 32 -6.17 -23.22 12.70
N LYS A 33 -7.10 -23.16 13.66
CA LYS A 33 -7.25 -22.02 14.58
C LYS A 33 -7.35 -22.46 16.03
N SER A 34 -6.86 -21.63 16.93
CA SER A 34 -7.02 -21.81 18.38
C SER A 34 -8.31 -21.14 18.86
N ARG A 35 -8.84 -21.56 20.02
CA ARG A 35 -10.01 -20.93 20.64
C ARG A 35 -9.83 -19.43 20.89
N THR A 36 -8.60 -19.00 21.17
CA THR A 36 -8.29 -17.58 21.40
C THR A 36 -8.54 -16.73 20.16
N ILE A 37 -8.28 -17.25 18.95
CA ILE A 37 -8.52 -16.55 17.67
C ILE A 37 -10.00 -16.23 17.49
N GLU A 38 -10.88 -17.14 17.90
CA GLU A 38 -12.34 -16.96 17.86
C GLU A 38 -12.78 -15.90 18.88
N LEU A 39 -12.25 -15.96 20.11
CA LEU A 39 -12.56 -14.98 21.15
C LEU A 39 -12.19 -13.55 20.76
N ILE A 40 -11.07 -13.36 20.05
CA ILE A 40 -10.64 -12.04 19.56
C ILE A 40 -11.22 -11.68 18.18
N ASN A 41 -12.05 -12.54 17.58
CA ASN A 41 -12.64 -12.38 16.25
C ASN A 41 -11.61 -12.15 15.11
N PHE A 42 -10.40 -12.71 15.22
CA PHE A 42 -9.35 -12.50 14.22
C PHE A 42 -9.66 -13.18 12.88
N GLU A 43 -10.58 -14.15 12.86
CA GLU A 43 -11.10 -14.75 11.61
C GLU A 43 -11.83 -13.76 10.69
N LYS A 44 -12.37 -12.66 11.25
CA LYS A 44 -13.05 -11.62 10.46
C LYS A 44 -12.07 -10.68 9.75
N LEU A 45 -10.88 -10.51 10.33
CA LEU A 45 -9.83 -9.64 9.82
C LEU A 45 -8.49 -10.41 9.77
N PRO A 46 -8.39 -11.45 8.93
CA PRO A 46 -7.20 -12.29 8.92
C PRO A 46 -5.98 -11.53 8.36
N ALA A 47 -4.81 -11.88 8.87
CA ALA A 47 -3.52 -11.36 8.40
C ALA A 47 -2.64 -12.50 7.84
N GLY A 48 -3.00 -12.96 6.64
CA GLY A 48 -2.26 -14.02 5.94
C GLY A 48 -3.06 -14.65 4.79
N GLN A 49 -2.43 -15.63 4.14
CA GLN A 49 -3.04 -16.49 3.13
C GLN A 49 -2.65 -17.95 3.42
N ASN A 50 -3.57 -18.88 3.19
CA ASN A 50 -3.25 -20.29 3.30
C ASN A 50 -2.45 -20.71 2.06
N ALA A 51 -1.37 -21.44 2.29
CA ALA A 51 -0.47 -21.92 1.25
C ALA A 51 -0.55 -23.45 1.15
N ILE A 52 -0.45 -23.98 -0.07
CA ILE A 52 -0.14 -25.40 -0.27
C ILE A 52 1.37 -25.53 -0.16
N ILE A 53 1.83 -26.30 0.82
CA ILE A 53 3.25 -26.45 1.14
C ILE A 53 3.69 -27.87 0.81
N ALA A 54 4.75 -28.01 0.03
CA ALA A 54 5.45 -29.27 -0.20
C ALA A 54 6.80 -29.22 0.51
N VAL A 55 7.05 -30.19 1.40
CA VAL A 55 8.34 -30.30 2.12
C VAL A 55 9.23 -31.24 1.31
N MET A 56 10.15 -30.66 0.55
CA MET A 56 11.12 -31.39 -0.26
C MET A 56 12.35 -30.52 -0.50
N SER A 57 13.49 -31.16 -0.79
CA SER A 57 14.68 -30.45 -1.27
C SER A 57 14.54 -30.18 -2.77
N TYR A 58 14.60 -28.92 -3.18
CA TYR A 58 14.42 -28.53 -4.58
C TYR A 58 15.40 -27.45 -5.03
N SER A 59 16.14 -27.73 -6.11
CA SER A 59 17.04 -26.80 -6.82
C SER A 59 18.23 -26.24 -6.01
N GLY A 60 18.36 -26.52 -4.72
CA GLY A 60 19.45 -26.03 -3.87
C GLY A 60 19.38 -24.53 -3.55
N TYR A 61 18.31 -23.84 -3.94
CA TYR A 61 18.02 -22.46 -3.54
C TYR A 61 17.18 -22.37 -2.26
N ASP A 62 16.94 -23.51 -1.60
CA ASP A 62 16.19 -23.71 -0.37
C ASP A 62 17.13 -23.93 0.85
N ILE A 63 18.38 -23.47 0.76
CA ILE A 63 19.35 -23.47 1.86
C ILE A 63 19.07 -22.33 2.86
N GLU A 64 19.44 -22.53 4.14
CA GLU A 64 19.40 -21.49 5.19
C GLU A 64 18.05 -20.74 5.26
N ASP A 65 16.97 -21.47 5.54
CA ASP A 65 15.58 -20.96 5.69
C ASP A 65 14.97 -20.31 4.43
N ALA A 66 15.59 -20.47 3.26
CA ALA A 66 15.05 -20.00 2.01
C ALA A 66 13.83 -20.81 1.55
N LEU A 67 12.91 -20.13 0.86
CA LEU A 67 11.66 -20.70 0.38
C LEU A 67 11.56 -20.49 -1.14
N VAL A 68 11.24 -21.55 -1.87
CA VAL A 68 10.96 -21.46 -3.31
C VAL A 68 9.45 -21.28 -3.52
N LEU A 69 9.05 -20.22 -4.21
CA LEU A 69 7.66 -19.90 -4.51
C LEU A 69 7.29 -20.22 -5.96
N ASN A 70 6.07 -20.68 -6.18
CA ASN A 70 5.53 -20.89 -7.52
C ASN A 70 5.16 -19.55 -8.17
N ARG A 71 5.87 -19.20 -9.25
CA ARG A 71 5.61 -18.00 -10.06
C ARG A 71 4.16 -17.90 -10.51
N ALA A 72 3.57 -19.00 -10.98
CA ALA A 72 2.19 -18.99 -11.47
C ALA A 72 1.17 -18.70 -10.36
N SER A 73 1.49 -18.97 -9.09
CA SER A 73 0.63 -18.61 -7.97
C SER A 73 0.73 -17.11 -7.65
N VAL A 74 1.94 -16.55 -7.71
CA VAL A 74 2.18 -15.11 -7.51
C VAL A 74 1.49 -14.29 -8.60
N ASP A 75 1.60 -14.71 -9.86
CA ASP A 75 0.97 -14.05 -11.01
C ASP A 75 -0.57 -14.02 -10.88
N ARG A 76 -1.15 -15.02 -10.21
CA ARG A 76 -2.60 -15.08 -9.88
C ARG A 76 -2.99 -14.28 -8.64
N GLY A 77 -2.04 -13.70 -7.91
CA GLY A 77 -2.29 -12.82 -6.76
C GLY A 77 -1.94 -13.40 -5.39
N TYR A 78 -1.24 -14.54 -5.31
CA TYR A 78 -0.70 -15.03 -4.04
C TYR A 78 0.33 -14.03 -3.49
N GLY A 79 0.16 -13.60 -2.23
CA GLY A 79 1.01 -12.62 -1.57
C GLY A 79 0.85 -11.18 -2.07
N ARG A 80 -0.14 -10.88 -2.90
CA ARG A 80 -0.35 -9.52 -3.43
C ARG A 80 -0.70 -8.55 -2.30
N CYS A 81 0.11 -7.50 -2.16
CA CYS A 81 -0.06 -6.48 -1.13
C CYS A 81 -0.25 -5.08 -1.71
N LEU A 82 -0.87 -4.21 -0.91
CA LEU A 82 -1.04 -2.78 -1.17
C LEU A 82 -0.28 -2.01 -0.11
N VAL A 83 0.52 -1.04 -0.56
CA VAL A 83 1.29 -0.15 0.31
C VAL A 83 0.76 1.26 0.13
N TYR A 84 0.08 1.77 1.15
CA TYR A 84 -0.40 3.15 1.17
C TYR A 84 0.62 4.02 1.90
N ARG A 85 0.94 5.18 1.32
CA ARG A 85 1.78 6.21 1.92
C ARG A 85 1.05 7.54 1.87
N ASN A 86 1.20 8.33 2.92
CA ASN A 86 0.60 9.65 3.01
C ASN A 86 1.66 10.74 2.88
N GLN A 87 1.34 11.78 2.11
CA GLN A 87 2.09 13.03 2.00
C GLN A 87 1.17 14.18 2.42
N LYS A 88 1.56 14.91 3.46
CA LYS A 88 0.76 16.00 4.03
C LYS A 88 1.44 17.33 3.74
N CYS A 89 0.68 18.29 3.22
CA CYS A 89 1.11 19.68 3.07
C CYS A 89 0.18 20.57 3.92
N ILE A 90 0.76 21.51 4.66
CA ILE A 90 0.01 22.47 5.49
C ILE A 90 0.31 23.86 4.95
N LEU A 91 -0.74 24.57 4.52
CA LEU A 91 -0.64 25.98 4.11
C LEU A 91 -0.77 26.86 5.36
N LYS A 92 0.30 27.59 5.70
CA LYS A 92 0.32 28.42 6.91
C LYS A 92 -0.17 29.84 6.61
N ARG A 93 -0.80 30.43 7.62
CA ARG A 93 -1.08 31.87 7.68
C ARG A 93 -0.15 32.48 8.72
N TYR A 94 0.51 33.56 8.36
CA TYR A 94 1.51 34.22 9.20
C TYR A 94 0.92 35.46 9.87
N ALA A 95 1.56 35.92 10.95
CA ALA A 95 1.08 37.06 11.74
C ALA A 95 1.10 38.39 10.96
N ASN A 96 1.96 38.51 9.96
CA ASN A 96 2.02 39.63 9.02
C ASN A 96 0.92 39.60 7.93
N GLN A 97 -0.17 38.85 8.17
CA GLN A 97 -1.29 38.67 7.25
C GLN A 97 -0.96 37.97 5.91
N THR A 98 0.25 37.43 5.74
CA THR A 98 0.59 36.64 4.55
C THR A 98 0.14 35.18 4.71
N PHE A 99 -0.01 34.48 3.58
CA PHE A 99 -0.40 33.07 3.57
C PHE A 99 0.24 32.33 2.39
N ASP A 100 0.55 31.06 2.60
CA ASP A 100 1.05 30.18 1.55
C ASP A 100 -0.07 29.91 0.52
N LYS A 101 0.28 29.90 -0.78
CA LYS A 101 -0.64 29.60 -1.87
C LYS A 101 -0.13 28.44 -2.69
N VAL A 102 -1.03 27.52 -3.03
CA VAL A 102 -0.79 26.52 -4.07
C VAL A 102 -1.06 27.18 -5.41
N MET A 103 -0.12 27.01 -6.34
CA MET A 103 -0.23 27.53 -7.71
C MET A 103 -0.40 26.35 -8.66
N GLY A 104 -1.14 26.56 -9.75
CA GLY A 104 -1.26 25.59 -10.82
C GLY A 104 0.08 25.27 -11.49
N PRO A 105 0.12 24.25 -12.36
CA PRO A 105 1.34 23.78 -12.98
C PRO A 105 2.01 24.87 -13.83
N ALA A 106 3.30 25.08 -13.60
CA ALA A 106 4.12 25.89 -14.50
C ALA A 106 4.16 25.26 -15.90
N LEU A 107 3.77 26.05 -16.90
CA LEU A 107 3.78 25.67 -18.31
C LEU A 107 5.10 26.08 -18.96
N ASN A 108 5.59 25.26 -19.88
CA ASN A 108 6.72 25.62 -20.72
C ASN A 108 6.28 26.67 -21.76
N ALA A 109 7.11 27.70 -21.96
CA ALA A 109 6.75 28.84 -22.82
C ALA A 109 6.60 28.45 -24.30
N GLU A 110 7.32 27.43 -24.74
CA GLU A 110 7.35 26.98 -26.14
C GLU A 110 6.22 25.99 -26.46
N THR A 111 6.02 24.97 -25.61
CA THR A 111 5.06 23.88 -25.87
C THR A 111 3.69 24.12 -25.26
N ARG A 112 3.55 25.07 -24.34
CA ARG A 112 2.34 25.31 -23.52
C ARG A 112 1.89 24.10 -22.70
N GLU A 113 2.77 23.12 -22.53
CA GLU A 113 2.53 21.93 -21.71
C GLU A 113 3.14 22.10 -20.31
N PRO A 114 2.59 21.45 -19.28
CA PRO A 114 3.20 21.44 -17.96
C PRO A 114 4.60 20.81 -18.01
N ILE A 115 5.53 21.38 -17.24
CA ILE A 115 6.88 20.82 -17.08
C ILE A 115 6.75 19.37 -16.58
N TRP A 116 7.67 18.48 -16.97
CA TRP A 116 7.70 17.07 -16.51
C TRP A 116 7.43 16.89 -15.00
N ARG A 117 8.02 17.74 -14.15
CA ARG A 117 7.80 17.70 -12.68
C ARG A 117 6.36 17.99 -12.25
N HIS A 118 5.61 18.73 -13.06
CA HIS A 118 4.24 19.15 -12.81
C HIS A 118 3.22 18.40 -13.68
N GLN A 119 3.65 17.39 -14.43
CA GLN A 119 2.78 16.65 -15.36
C GLN A 119 1.60 15.97 -14.66
N GLY A 120 1.75 15.62 -13.38
CA GLY A 120 0.68 15.03 -12.56
C GLY A 120 -0.19 16.03 -11.80
N LEU A 121 0.05 17.34 -11.91
CA LEU A 121 -0.74 18.36 -11.20
C LEU A 121 -1.95 18.79 -12.04
N ASP A 122 -3.09 18.97 -11.38
CA ASP A 122 -4.29 19.57 -11.97
C ASP A 122 -4.22 21.10 -11.94
N ALA A 123 -5.21 21.79 -12.52
CA ALA A 123 -5.27 23.24 -12.65
C ALA A 123 -5.17 24.01 -11.31
N ASP A 124 -5.60 23.39 -10.21
CA ASP A 124 -5.51 23.95 -8.86
C ASP A 124 -4.14 23.72 -8.19
N GLY A 125 -3.24 23.00 -8.85
CA GLY A 125 -1.92 22.62 -8.33
C GLY A 125 -1.95 21.44 -7.36
N ILE A 126 -3.06 20.71 -7.28
CA ILE A 126 -3.22 19.47 -6.52
C ILE A 126 -3.28 18.30 -7.50
N ILE A 127 -2.79 17.13 -7.11
CA ILE A 127 -2.84 15.93 -7.94
C ILE A 127 -4.25 15.35 -8.02
N MET A 128 -4.67 14.94 -9.21
CA MET A 128 -5.92 14.22 -9.40
C MET A 128 -5.81 12.77 -8.90
N PRO A 129 -6.83 12.22 -8.20
CA PRO A 129 -6.84 10.81 -7.81
C PRO A 129 -6.69 9.87 -9.01
N GLY A 130 -5.78 8.90 -8.92
CA GLY A 130 -5.56 7.88 -9.96
C GLY A 130 -4.38 8.16 -10.90
N VAL A 131 -3.78 9.35 -10.84
CA VAL A 131 -2.58 9.66 -11.61
C VAL A 131 -1.38 8.89 -11.05
N LYS A 132 -0.61 8.24 -11.94
CA LYS A 132 0.64 7.59 -11.56
C LYS A 132 1.71 8.66 -11.35
N VAL A 133 2.24 8.71 -10.13
CA VAL A 133 3.41 9.54 -9.80
C VAL A 133 4.64 8.67 -9.83
N GLU A 134 5.68 9.16 -10.49
CA GLU A 134 7.01 8.57 -10.43
C GLU A 134 7.83 9.38 -9.41
N SER A 135 8.44 8.68 -8.45
CA SER A 135 9.34 9.28 -7.46
C SER A 135 10.76 9.35 -7.99
#